data_AF-A0A5M9GRJ2-F1
#
_entry.id   AF-A0A5M9GRJ2-F1
#
_cell.length_a   1.000
_cell.length_b   1.000
_cell.length_c   1.000
_cell.angle_alpha   90.00
_cell.angle_beta   90.00
_cell.angle_gamma   90.00
#
_symmetry.space_group_name_H-M   'P 1'
#
loop_
_entity.id
_entity.type
_entity.pdbx_description
1 polymer ?
#
loop_
_entity_poly.entity_id
_entity_poly.type
_entity_poly.pdbx_seq_one_letter_code
_entity_poly.pdbx_strand_id
1 'polypeptide(L)'
;MFKKHSTIMLWMIPLLFLIHNLEESFHMPQYLANQFSITFITSQQFFIAISVLTLFVLLIVFLYQLNFLPSIYWIIFIQGAIFFNSVQHIILFFIYRSYNPGVISAVFIVIFSIFFFASQKHLIQKKQFVITLVFSLFSYPIIIWITLLLANCFQ
;
A
#
# COMPACT_ATOMS: atom_id res chain seq x y z
N MET A 1 16.85 22.99 -11.86
CA MET A 1 16.50 23.24 -10.45
C MET A 1 15.44 22.21 -10.04
N PHE A 2 15.85 21.09 -9.44
CA PHE A 2 14.90 20.05 -9.02
C PHE A 2 14.01 20.63 -7.91
N LYS A 3 12.70 20.74 -8.19
CA LYS A 3 11.70 21.08 -7.17
C LYS A 3 11.81 20.01 -6.08
N LYS A 4 12.33 20.37 -4.91
CA LYS A 4 12.39 19.50 -3.74
C LYS A 4 10.95 19.18 -3.36
N HIS A 5 10.44 18.02 -3.76
CA HIS A 5 9.17 17.50 -3.26
C HIS A 5 9.24 17.55 -1.73
N SER A 6 8.19 18.04 -1.06
CA SER A 6 8.21 18.21 0.39
C SER A 6 8.58 16.88 1.04
N THR A 7 9.77 16.83 1.65
CA THR A 7 10.34 15.60 2.24
C THR A 7 9.35 14.97 3.22
N ILE A 8 8.60 15.79 3.96
CA ILE A 8 7.57 15.36 4.92
C ILE A 8 6.44 14.59 4.21
N MET A 9 5.97 15.06 3.05
CA MET A 9 4.88 14.41 2.31
C MET A 9 5.27 13.01 1.83
N LEU A 10 6.54 12.79 1.48
CA LEU A 10 7.02 11.48 1.03
C LEU A 10 7.16 10.50 2.20
N TRP A 11 7.57 10.96 3.39
CA TRP A 11 7.65 10.13 4.60
C TRP A 11 6.28 9.73 5.18
N MET A 12 5.21 10.44 4.83
CA MET A 12 3.85 10.03 5.16
C MET A 12 3.45 8.71 4.49
N ILE A 13 4.03 8.37 3.34
CA ILE A 13 3.73 7.13 2.60
C ILE A 13 4.05 5.88 3.46
N PRO A 14 5.30 5.64 3.89
CA PRO A 14 5.62 4.47 4.70
C PRO A 14 4.98 4.53 6.10
N LEU A 15 4.76 5.73 6.65
CA LEU A 15 4.13 5.88 7.95
C LEU A 15 2.66 5.43 7.93
N LEU A 16 1.87 5.91 6.98
CA LEU A 16 0.47 5.52 6.85
C LEU A 16 0.34 4.04 6.50
N PHE A 17 1.24 3.52 5.67
CA PHE A 17 1.26 2.10 5.34
C PHE A 17 1.62 1.21 6.54
N LEU A 18 2.57 1.64 7.38
CA LEU A 18 2.87 0.97 8.65
C LEU A 18 1.64 0.92 9.56
N ILE A 19 0.96 2.06 9.76
CA ILE A 19 -0.25 2.11 10.59
C ILE A 19 -1.34 1.18 10.05
N HIS A 20 -1.50 1.14 8.73
CA HIS A 20 -2.46 0.25 8.07
C HIS A 20 -2.13 -1.23 8.28
N ASN A 21 -0.88 -1.63 8.03
CA ASN A 21 -0.45 -3.00 8.25
C ASN A 21 -0.54 -3.40 9.73
N LEU A 22 -0.27 -2.48 10.66
CA LEU A 22 -0.48 -2.73 12.10
C LEU A 22 -1.95 -2.99 12.40
N GLU A 23 -2.89 -2.20 11.87
CA GLU A 23 -4.32 -2.44 12.02
C GLU A 23 -4.74 -3.82 11.46
N GLU A 24 -4.25 -4.19 10.28
CA GLU A 24 -4.52 -5.49 9.67
C GLU A 24 -3.97 -6.66 10.50
N SER A 25 -2.77 -6.50 11.07
CA SER A 25 -2.03 -7.56 11.77
C SER A 25 -2.83 -8.21 12.91
N PHE A 26 -3.75 -7.46 13.53
CA PHE A 26 -4.56 -7.95 14.64
C PHE A 26 -5.66 -8.92 14.21
N HIS A 27 -6.29 -8.72 13.05
CA HIS A 27 -7.55 -9.40 12.73
C HIS A 27 -7.69 -9.91 11.29
N MET A 28 -6.76 -9.59 10.37
CA MET A 28 -6.92 -9.90 8.95
C MET A 28 -7.01 -11.41 8.64
N PRO A 29 -6.18 -12.30 9.22
CA PRO A 29 -6.33 -13.74 8.99
C PRO A 29 -7.70 -14.29 9.42
N GLN A 30 -8.21 -13.82 10.56
CA GLN A 30 -9.53 -14.24 11.06
C GLN A 30 -10.66 -13.68 10.18
N TYR A 31 -10.53 -12.44 9.71
CA TYR A 31 -11.47 -11.85 8.76
C TYR A 31 -11.52 -12.64 7.45
N LEU A 32 -10.36 -13.02 6.91
CA LEU A 32 -10.25 -13.86 5.70
C LEU A 32 -10.91 -15.23 5.88
N ALA A 33 -10.73 -15.87 7.04
CA ALA A 33 -11.38 -17.13 7.36
C ALA A 33 -12.91 -16.99 7.42
N ASN A 34 -13.41 -15.92 8.06
CA ASN A 34 -14.84 -15.73 8.29
C ASN A 34 -15.61 -15.28 7.05
N GLN A 35 -15.05 -14.36 6.25
CA GLN A 35 -15.75 -13.76 5.10
C GLN A 35 -15.48 -14.48 3.78
N PHE A 36 -14.32 -15.12 3.63
CA PHE A 36 -13.87 -15.73 2.38
C PHE A 36 -13.53 -17.22 2.51
N SER A 37 -13.65 -17.81 3.70
CA SER A 37 -13.27 -19.20 3.97
C SER A 37 -11.80 -19.50 3.65
N ILE A 38 -10.93 -18.49 3.70
CA ILE A 38 -9.49 -18.61 3.49
C ILE A 38 -8.84 -18.90 4.84
N THR A 39 -8.48 -20.16 5.09
CA THR A 39 -7.94 -20.63 6.38
C THR A 39 -6.46 -21.04 6.34
N PHE A 40 -5.86 -21.08 5.15
CA PHE A 40 -4.48 -21.52 4.97
C PHE A 40 -3.42 -20.45 5.25
N ILE A 41 -3.84 -19.20 5.55
CA ILE A 41 -2.94 -18.09 5.90
C ILE A 41 -2.86 -18.00 7.42
N THR A 42 -1.68 -18.27 7.99
CA THR A 42 -1.48 -18.16 9.45
C THR A 42 -1.22 -16.70 9.88
N SER A 43 -1.48 -16.37 11.14
CA SER A 43 -1.17 -15.03 11.67
C SER A 43 0.32 -14.71 11.61
N GLN A 44 1.19 -15.70 11.83
CA GLN A 44 2.64 -15.52 11.72
C GLN A 44 3.06 -15.24 10.27
N GLN A 45 2.56 -16.03 9.31
CA GLN A 45 2.82 -15.83 7.88
C GLN A 45 2.35 -14.43 7.43
N PHE A 46 1.13 -14.04 7.82
CA PHE A 46 0.58 -12.74 7.51
C PHE A 46 1.46 -11.61 8.09
N PHE A 47 1.85 -11.72 9.36
CA PHE A 47 2.71 -10.74 10.03
C PHE A 47 4.08 -10.59 9.35
N ILE A 48 4.71 -11.69 8.95
CA ILE A 48 5.97 -11.66 8.20
C ILE A 48 5.76 -10.96 6.85
N ALA A 49 4.69 -11.31 6.12
CA ALA A 49 4.42 -10.74 4.80
C ALA A 49 4.22 -9.22 4.85
N ILE A 50 3.37 -8.72 5.76
CA ILE A 50 3.13 -7.28 5.92
C ILE A 50 4.38 -6.54 6.43
N SER A 51 5.22 -7.19 7.24
CA SER A 51 6.50 -6.62 7.68
C SER A 51 7.46 -6.42 6.51
N VAL A 52 7.59 -7.43 5.65
CA VAL A 52 8.39 -7.35 4.42
C VAL A 52 7.87 -6.26 3.49
N LEU A 53 6.55 -6.18 3.27
CA LEU A 53 5.95 -5.11 2.47
C LEU A 53 6.23 -3.72 3.06
N THR A 54 6.09 -3.56 4.37
CA THR A 54 6.35 -2.28 5.05
C THR A 54 7.79 -1.84 4.86
N LEU A 55 8.75 -2.75 5.07
CA LEU A 55 10.17 -2.49 4.87
C LEU A 55 10.49 -2.18 3.41
N PHE A 56 9.84 -2.86 2.47
CA PHE A 56 10.00 -2.59 1.03
C PHE A 56 9.55 -1.17 0.66
N VAL A 57 8.37 -0.74 1.14
CA VAL A 57 7.86 0.63 0.92
C VAL A 57 8.80 1.66 1.54
N LEU A 58 9.23 1.42 2.78
CA LEU A 58 10.20 2.27 3.48
C LEU A 58 11.50 2.41 2.69
N LEU A 59 12.04 1.29 2.20
CA LEU A 59 13.28 1.25 1.43
C LEU A 59 13.16 2.06 0.13
N ILE A 60 12.08 1.91 -0.63
CA ILE A 60 11.92 2.64 -1.89
C ILE A 60 11.82 4.15 -1.65
N VAL A 61 11.08 4.58 -0.63
CA VAL A 61 10.98 6.00 -0.27
C VAL A 61 12.33 6.54 0.20
N PHE A 62 13.08 5.76 0.97
CA PHE A 62 14.43 6.11 1.39
C PHE A 62 15.40 6.23 0.20
N LEU A 63 15.43 5.25 -0.71
CA LEU A 63 16.28 5.27 -1.90
C LEU A 63 15.92 6.42 -2.87
N TYR A 64 14.63 6.78 -2.95
CA TYR A 64 14.19 7.96 -3.70
C TYR A 64 14.76 9.25 -3.08
N GLN A 65 14.74 9.40 -1.75
CA GLN A 65 15.32 10.58 -1.07
C GLN A 65 16.84 10.69 -1.27
N LEU A 66 17.53 9.55 -1.36
CA LEU A 66 18.97 9.49 -1.66
C LEU A 66 19.30 9.68 -3.16
N ASN A 67 18.30 9.90 -4.02
CA ASN A 67 18.43 10.00 -5.48
C ASN A 67 18.97 8.72 -6.18
N PHE A 68 18.98 7.55 -5.51
CA PHE A 68 19.27 6.27 -6.17
C PHE A 68 18.13 5.84 -7.11
N LEU A 69 16.89 6.22 -6.77
CA LEU A 69 15.70 6.03 -7.61
C LEU A 69 15.16 7.41 -8.04
N PRO A 70 15.73 8.07 -9.07
CA PRO A 70 15.42 9.48 -9.35
C PRO A 70 14.01 9.69 -9.93
N SER A 71 13.35 8.63 -10.38
CA SER A 71 12.03 8.70 -11.00
C SER A 71 10.90 8.78 -9.98
N ILE A 72 10.12 9.86 -10.00
CA ILE A 72 8.89 10.02 -9.18
C ILE A 72 7.85 8.92 -9.46
N TYR A 73 7.91 8.26 -10.63
CA TYR A 73 7.01 7.17 -10.97
C TYR A 73 7.14 5.98 -10.03
N TRP A 74 8.28 5.77 -9.38
CA TRP A 74 8.41 4.76 -8.32
C TRP A 74 7.55 5.07 -7.10
N ILE A 75 7.53 6.34 -6.67
CA ILE A 75 6.70 6.80 -5.57
C ILE A 75 5.21 6.72 -5.92
N ILE A 76 4.85 7.16 -7.13
CA ILE A 76 3.46 7.10 -7.61
C ILE A 76 3.00 5.65 -7.73
N PHE A 77 3.88 4.76 -8.19
CA PHE A 77 3.58 3.34 -8.30
C PHE A 77 3.24 2.73 -6.94
N ILE A 78 4.08 2.97 -5.93
CA ILE A 78 3.86 2.47 -4.58
C ILE A 78 2.63 3.11 -3.95
N GLN A 79 2.51 4.43 -4.00
CA GLN A 79 1.34 5.12 -3.45
C GLN A 79 0.06 4.69 -4.15
N GLY A 80 0.11 4.42 -5.46
CA GLY A 80 -0.99 3.87 -6.24
C GLY A 80 -1.38 2.48 -5.74
N ALA A 81 -0.43 1.60 -5.49
CA ALA A 81 -0.69 0.24 -5.01
C ALA A 81 -1.35 0.27 -3.62
N ILE A 82 -0.81 1.10 -2.72
CA ILE A 82 -1.36 1.33 -1.38
C ILE A 82 -2.77 1.95 -1.46
N PHE A 83 -2.98 2.92 -2.35
CA PHE A 83 -4.28 3.55 -2.58
C PHE A 83 -5.34 2.54 -3.01
N PHE A 84 -5.06 1.70 -4.03
CA PHE A 84 -6.04 0.73 -4.52
C PHE A 84 -6.34 -0.37 -3.51
N ASN A 85 -5.31 -0.83 -2.78
CA ASN A 85 -5.51 -1.71 -1.65
C ASN A 85 -6.45 -1.06 -0.60
N SER A 86 -6.21 0.18 -0.19
CA SER A 86 -7.08 0.89 0.76
C SER A 86 -8.52 1.09 0.24
N VAL A 87 -8.69 1.41 -1.05
CA VAL A 87 -10.02 1.49 -1.68
C VAL A 87 -10.74 0.14 -1.58
N GLN A 88 -10.04 -0.98 -1.77
CA GLN A 88 -10.60 -2.32 -1.59
C GLN A 88 -11.12 -2.51 -0.15
N HIS A 89 -10.39 -2.07 0.88
CA HIS A 89 -10.88 -2.20 2.26
C HIS A 89 -12.21 -1.49 2.49
N ILE A 90 -12.33 -0.27 1.97
CA ILE A 90 -13.55 0.54 2.06
C ILE A 90 -14.70 -0.12 1.28
N ILE A 91 -14.45 -0.58 0.05
CA ILE A 91 -15.46 -1.27 -0.75
C ILE A 91 -15.98 -2.51 -0.02
N LEU A 92 -15.08 -3.34 0.51
CA LEU A 92 -15.45 -4.56 1.21
C LEU A 92 -16.22 -4.27 2.52
N PHE A 93 -15.86 -3.20 3.24
CA PHE A 93 -16.63 -2.76 4.41
C PHE A 93 -18.09 -2.47 4.05
N PHE A 94 -18.36 -1.79 2.93
CA PHE A 94 -19.73 -1.51 2.49
C PHE A 94 -20.47 -2.76 1.98
N ILE A 95 -19.78 -3.66 1.27
CA ILE A 95 -20.37 -4.90 0.73
C ILE A 95 -20.76 -5.85 1.87
N TYR A 96 -19.83 -6.13 2.78
CA TYR A 96 -20.04 -7.11 3.86
C TYR A 96 -20.71 -6.51 5.09
N ARG A 97 -20.85 -5.17 5.16
CA ARG A 97 -21.43 -4.44 6.30
C ARG A 97 -20.80 -4.84 7.64
N SER A 98 -19.53 -5.22 7.58
CA SER A 98 -18.75 -5.69 8.72
C SER A 98 -17.42 -4.96 8.73
N TYR A 99 -16.86 -4.78 9.92
CA TYR A 99 -15.51 -4.25 10.04
C TYR A 99 -14.52 -5.10 9.21
N ASN A 100 -13.83 -4.43 8.29
CA ASN A 100 -12.73 -5.00 7.54
C ASN A 100 -11.43 -4.47 8.16
N PRO A 101 -10.54 -5.33 8.69
CA PRO A 101 -9.27 -4.90 9.25
C PRO A 101 -8.52 -4.01 8.27
N GLY A 102 -8.04 -2.85 8.73
CA GLY A 102 -7.39 -1.86 7.87
C GLY A 102 -8.34 -0.77 7.34
N VAL A 103 -9.66 -0.86 7.54
CA VAL A 103 -10.61 0.14 7.02
C VAL A 103 -10.43 1.53 7.62
N ILE A 104 -10.04 1.63 8.90
CA ILE A 104 -9.91 2.93 9.57
C ILE A 104 -8.72 3.68 8.96
N SER A 105 -7.55 3.04 8.92
CA SER A 105 -6.35 3.55 8.27
C SER A 105 -6.52 3.75 6.76
N ALA A 106 -7.29 2.90 6.07
CA ALA A 106 -7.58 3.03 4.65
C ALA A 106 -8.26 4.36 4.29
N VAL A 107 -9.17 4.86 5.14
CA VAL A 107 -9.80 6.18 4.93
C VAL A 107 -8.75 7.28 4.91
N PHE A 108 -7.81 7.27 5.87
CA PHE A 108 -6.72 8.25 5.92
C PHE A 108 -5.79 8.13 4.72
N ILE A 109 -5.46 6.90 4.30
CA ILE A 109 -4.64 6.65 3.10
C ILE A 109 -5.33 7.19 1.85
N VAL A 110 -6.62 6.94 1.66
CA VAL A 110 -7.37 7.41 0.48
C VAL A 110 -7.37 8.93 0.42
N ILE A 111 -7.66 9.61 1.54
CA ILE A 111 -7.63 11.06 1.63
C ILE A 111 -6.22 11.58 1.30
N PHE A 112 -5.19 11.04 1.94
CA PHE A 112 -3.80 11.41 1.67
C PHE A 112 -3.41 11.19 0.20
N SER A 113 -3.82 10.07 -0.39
CA SER A 113 -3.51 9.73 -1.79
C SER A 113 -4.11 10.73 -2.77
N ILE A 114 -5.35 11.16 -2.53
CA ILE A 114 -6.01 12.18 -3.36
C ILE A 114 -5.23 13.49 -3.30
N PHE A 115 -4.86 13.95 -2.10
CA PHE A 115 -4.04 15.16 -1.94
C PHE A 115 -2.66 15.01 -2.58
N PHE A 116 -2.01 13.87 -2.38
CA PHE A 116 -0.70 13.56 -2.96
C PHE A 116 -0.78 13.60 -4.49
N PHE A 117 -1.67 12.84 -5.13
CA PHE A 117 -1.81 12.81 -6.58
C PHE A 117 -2.21 14.16 -7.18
N ALA A 118 -3.09 14.92 -6.51
CA ALA A 118 -3.45 16.26 -6.94
C ALA A 118 -2.23 17.20 -6.94
N SER A 119 -1.36 17.13 -5.93
CA SER A 119 -0.13 17.94 -5.84
C SER A 119 0.87 17.65 -6.97
N GLN A 120 0.85 16.43 -7.51
CA GLN A 120 1.78 15.99 -8.55
C GLN A 120 1.27 16.21 -9.98
N LYS A 121 -0.02 16.52 -10.15
CA LYS A 121 -0.71 16.63 -11.45
C LYS A 121 -0.06 17.63 -12.42
N HIS A 122 0.54 18.71 -11.92
CA HIS A 122 1.19 19.73 -12.73
C HIS A 122 2.65 19.41 -13.09
N LEU A 123 3.26 18.44 -12.41
CA LEU A 123 4.68 18.12 -12.55
C LEU A 123 4.92 16.92 -13.48
N ILE A 124 3.86 16.20 -13.85
CA ILE A 124 3.95 14.87 -14.47
C ILE A 124 3.13 14.81 -15.74
N GLN A 125 3.64 14.07 -16.73
CA GLN A 125 2.89 13.78 -17.95
C GLN A 125 1.67 12.90 -17.66
N LYS A 126 0.47 13.41 -17.98
CA LYS A 126 -0.82 12.74 -17.71
C LYS A 126 -0.87 11.27 -18.18
N LYS A 127 -0.31 10.97 -19.36
CA LYS A 127 -0.29 9.60 -19.91
C LYS A 127 0.54 8.64 -19.03
N GLN A 128 1.76 9.04 -18.65
CA GLN A 128 2.63 8.22 -17.82
C GLN A 128 2.03 8.04 -16.42
N PHE A 129 1.45 9.09 -15.83
CA PHE A 129 0.75 9.01 -14.56
C PHE A 129 -0.37 7.95 -14.56
N VAL A 130 -1.25 7.99 -15.58
CA VAL A 130 -2.35 7.02 -15.69
C VAL A 130 -1.82 5.60 -15.89
N ILE A 131 -0.81 5.41 -16.75
CA ILE A 131 -0.19 4.09 -16.96
C ILE A 131 0.39 3.56 -15.65
N THR A 132 1.09 4.40 -14.89
CA THR A 132 1.64 4.00 -13.58
C THR A 132 0.55 3.56 -12.62
N LEU A 133 -0.57 4.30 -12.52
CA LEU A 133 -1.69 3.91 -11.67
C LEU A 133 -2.37 2.61 -12.12
N VAL A 134 -2.57 2.43 -13.42
CA VAL A 134 -3.11 1.17 -13.96
C VAL A 134 -2.19 0.01 -13.62
N PHE A 135 -0.88 0.21 -13.75
CA PHE A 135 0.10 -0.81 -13.38
C PHE A 135 0.05 -1.11 -11.87
N SER A 136 -0.05 -0.09 -11.02
CA SER A 136 -0.24 -0.24 -9.57
C SER A 136 -1.48 -1.07 -9.21
N LEU A 137 -2.61 -0.81 -9.86
CA LEU A 137 -3.88 -1.51 -9.65
C LEU A 137 -3.75 -3.02 -9.90
N PHE A 138 -3.06 -3.42 -10.97
CA PHE A 138 -2.88 -4.83 -11.29
C PHE A 138 -1.74 -5.48 -10.51
N SER A 139 -0.71 -4.71 -10.14
CA SER A 139 0.46 -5.26 -9.46
C SER A 139 0.22 -5.51 -7.97
N TYR A 140 -0.56 -4.69 -7.27
CA TYR A 140 -0.70 -4.81 -5.82
C TYR A 140 -1.22 -6.20 -5.36
N PRO A 141 -2.24 -6.83 -5.97
CA PRO A 141 -2.68 -8.15 -5.51
C PRO A 141 -1.60 -9.20 -5.77
N ILE A 142 -0.90 -9.11 -6.91
CA ILE A 142 0.19 -10.02 -7.27
C ILE A 142 1.32 -9.92 -6.25
N ILE A 143 1.73 -8.70 -5.89
CA ILE A 143 2.77 -8.43 -4.90
C ILE A 143 2.36 -8.99 -3.53
N ILE A 144 1.13 -8.77 -3.08
CA ILE A 144 0.62 -9.32 -1.80
C ILE A 144 0.71 -10.85 -1.81
N TRP A 145 0.22 -11.52 -2.85
CA TRP A 145 0.27 -12.98 -2.96
C TRP A 145 1.69 -13.52 -3.00
N ILE A 146 2.59 -12.92 -3.78
CA ILE A 146 4.00 -13.32 -3.81
C ILE A 146 4.61 -13.18 -2.42
N THR A 147 4.32 -12.09 -1.70
CA THR A 147 4.90 -11.86 -0.38
C THR A 147 4.37 -12.84 0.66
N LEU A 148 3.08 -13.20 0.59
CA LEU A 148 2.48 -14.26 1.41
C LEU A 148 3.11 -15.64 1.11
N LEU A 149 3.35 -15.96 -0.16
CA LEU A 149 4.02 -17.22 -0.55
C LEU A 149 5.46 -17.26 -0.05
N LEU A 150 6.20 -16.16 -0.15
CA LEU A 150 7.56 -16.07 0.37
C LEU A 150 7.60 -16.15 1.90
N ALA A 151 6.62 -15.57 2.60
CA ALA A 151 6.53 -15.64 4.05
C ALA A 151 6.36 -17.09 4.56
N ASN A 152 5.77 -17.98 3.75
CA ASN A 152 5.64 -19.40 4.08
C ASN A 152 7.00 -20.12 4.17
N CYS A 153 8.07 -19.58 3.57
CA CYS A 153 9.42 -20.13 3.70
C CYS A 153 10.09 -19.82 5.05
N PHE A 154 9.48 -18.95 5.86
CA PHE A 154 10.00 -18.49 7.16
C PHE A 154 9.10 -18.89 8.35
N GLN A 155 8.11 -19.74 8.10
CA GLN A 155 7.20 -20.30 9.10
C GLN A 155 7.73 -21.65 9.59
#